data_AF-A0A1I3Z5Y2-F1
#
_entry.id   AF-A0A1I3Z5Y2-F1
#
_cell.length_a   1.000
_cell.length_b   1.000
_cell.length_c   1.000
_cell.angle_alpha   90.00
_cell.angle_beta   90.00
_cell.angle_gamma   90.00
#
_symmetry.space_group_name_H-M   'P 1'
#
loop_
_entity.id
_entity.type
_entity.pdbx_description
1 polymer ?
#
loop_
_entity_poly.entity_id
_entity_poly.type
_entity_poly.pdbx_seq_one_letter_code
_entity_poly.pdbx_strand_id
1 'polypeptide(L)'
;MNARTALFVVAMAATAPVYANEVVDTLSQETGLSERKVQMIVGNRTAFAEYTRSYDRSLEQFKRALGNERYQRLMAGQTIQVGERRLSLGGMQDRDVAAK
;
A
#
# COMPACT_ATOMS: atom_id res chain seq x y z
N MET A 1 0.47 -19.78 48.93
CA MET A 1 -0.26 -18.94 47.94
C MET A 1 0.67 -17.83 47.53
N ASN A 2 1.11 -17.74 46.27
CA ASN A 2 1.80 -16.56 45.70
C ASN A 2 2.11 -16.75 44.20
N ALA A 3 2.18 -15.61 43.49
CA ALA A 3 2.58 -15.38 42.09
C ALA A 3 1.42 -15.45 41.06
N ARG A 4 0.61 -14.39 40.92
CA ARG A 4 0.84 -13.24 40.01
C ARG A 4 1.05 -13.70 38.56
N THR A 5 -0.06 -13.78 37.84
CA THR A 5 -0.18 -14.00 36.40
C THR A 5 0.56 -12.88 35.65
N ALA A 6 1.66 -13.22 34.99
CA ALA A 6 2.39 -12.30 34.14
C ALA A 6 1.69 -12.18 32.78
N LEU A 7 1.31 -10.96 32.44
CA LEU A 7 0.69 -10.58 31.18
C LEU A 7 1.81 -10.36 30.15
N PHE A 8 1.94 -11.24 29.16
CA PHE A 8 2.86 -11.06 28.06
C PHE A 8 2.25 -10.09 27.04
N VAL A 9 2.65 -8.81 27.12
CA VAL A 9 2.43 -7.85 26.02
C VAL A 9 3.53 -8.10 24.99
N VAL A 10 3.20 -8.84 23.93
CA VAL A 10 4.06 -8.95 22.76
C VAL A 10 3.91 -7.64 21.98
N ALA A 11 4.87 -6.73 22.15
CA ALA A 11 5.04 -5.61 21.27
C ALA A 11 5.54 -6.14 19.91
N MET A 12 4.60 -6.39 18.99
CA MET A 12 4.91 -6.64 17.59
C MET A 12 5.52 -5.34 17.03
N ALA A 13 6.85 -5.27 16.98
CA ALA A 13 7.56 -4.28 16.20
C ALA A 13 7.23 -4.55 14.73
N ALA A 14 6.27 -3.80 14.20
CA ALA A 14 5.93 -3.80 12.79
C ALA A 14 7.12 -3.26 11.99
N THR A 15 8.02 -4.13 11.55
CA THR A 15 8.97 -3.81 10.49
C THR A 15 8.18 -3.68 9.20
N ALA A 16 7.58 -2.52 8.96
CA ALA A 16 7.02 -2.19 7.66
C ALA A 16 8.14 -2.36 6.60
N PRO A 17 7.93 -3.13 5.53
CA PRO A 17 9.01 -3.51 4.65
C PRO A 17 9.44 -2.30 3.81
N VAL A 18 10.74 -2.00 3.81
CA VAL A 18 11.37 -0.89 3.08
C VAL A 18 10.93 -0.84 1.60
N TYR A 19 10.69 -2.01 0.98
CA TYR A 19 10.25 -2.12 -0.41
C TYR A 19 8.82 -1.61 -0.65
N ALA A 20 7.90 -1.80 0.31
CA ALA A 20 6.55 -1.25 0.20
C ALA A 20 6.58 0.28 0.27
N ASN A 21 7.45 0.83 1.12
CA ASN A 21 7.63 2.27 1.23
C ASN A 21 8.21 2.86 -0.06
N GLU A 22 9.16 2.20 -0.72
CA GLU A 22 9.76 2.67 -1.98
C GLU A 22 8.75 2.69 -3.16
N VAL A 23 7.92 1.66 -3.27
CA VAL A 23 6.86 1.62 -4.30
C VAL A 23 5.82 2.70 -4.06
N VAL A 24 5.39 2.88 -2.80
CA VAL A 24 4.41 3.92 -2.42
C VAL A 24 4.98 5.32 -2.66
N ASP A 25 6.23 5.57 -2.28
CA ASP A 25 6.92 6.85 -2.50
C ASP A 25 7.05 7.15 -4.01
N THR A 26 7.50 6.19 -4.80
CA THR A 26 7.62 6.37 -6.26
C THR A 26 6.28 6.68 -6.91
N LEU A 27 5.22 5.97 -6.53
CA LEU A 27 3.87 6.23 -7.03
C LEU A 27 3.29 7.56 -6.53
N SER A 28 3.63 7.97 -5.30
CA SER A 28 3.28 9.27 -4.72
C SER A 28 3.88 10.41 -5.56
N GLN A 29 5.17 10.29 -5.90
CA GLN A 29 5.88 11.26 -6.75
C GLN A 29 5.30 11.31 -8.18
N GLU A 30 5.01 10.16 -8.79
CA GLU A 30 4.45 10.09 -10.15
C GLU A 30 3.02 10.63 -10.22
N THR A 31 2.20 10.41 -9.19
CA THR A 31 0.77 10.74 -9.22
C THR A 31 0.41 12.08 -8.56
N GLY A 32 1.34 12.66 -7.80
CA GLY A 32 1.12 13.85 -6.98
C GLY A 32 0.13 13.62 -5.84
N LEU A 33 -0.16 12.35 -5.51
CA LEU A 33 -0.98 11.97 -4.37
C LEU A 33 -0.09 11.72 -3.16
N SER A 34 -0.61 11.96 -1.95
CA SER A 34 0.12 11.56 -0.75
C SER A 34 0.29 10.03 -0.69
N GLU A 35 1.37 9.57 -0.09
CA GLU A 35 1.64 8.15 0.17
C GLU A 35 0.46 7.42 0.80
N ARG A 36 -0.24 8.07 1.73
CA ARG A 36 -1.46 7.54 2.36
C ARG A 36 -2.57 7.26 1.35
N LYS A 37 -2.80 8.15 0.38
CA LYS A 37 -3.79 7.95 -0.70
C LYS A 37 -3.34 6.86 -1.67
N VAL A 38 -2.04 6.79 -1.96
CA VAL A 38 -1.47 5.71 -2.77
C VAL A 38 -1.68 4.36 -2.09
N GLN A 39 -1.34 4.23 -0.80
CA GLN A 39 -1.58 3.02 0.00
C GLN A 39 -3.06 2.63 0.03
N MET A 40 -3.95 3.60 0.13
CA MET A 40 -5.40 3.36 0.05
C MET A 40 -5.83 2.81 -1.32
N ILE A 41 -5.15 3.19 -2.41
CA ILE A 41 -5.47 2.72 -3.77
C ILE A 41 -4.87 1.32 -4.03
N VAL A 42 -3.61 1.10 -3.64
CA VAL A 42 -2.89 -0.14 -3.97
C VAL A 42 -3.01 -1.24 -2.92
N GLY A 43 -3.47 -0.90 -1.71
CA GLY A 43 -3.61 -1.80 -0.56
C GLY A 43 -5.04 -1.94 -0.06
N ASN A 44 -5.21 -2.31 1.22
CA ASN A 44 -6.52 -2.47 1.82
C ASN A 44 -7.24 -1.13 2.06
N ARG A 45 -8.02 -0.70 1.07
CA ARG A 45 -8.74 0.57 1.07
C ARG A 45 -9.68 0.77 2.26
N THR A 46 -10.28 -0.29 2.82
CA THR A 46 -11.22 -0.16 3.96
C THR A 46 -10.51 0.10 5.30
N ALA A 47 -9.19 -0.03 5.35
CA ALA A 47 -8.39 0.36 6.50
C ALA A 47 -8.28 1.89 6.67
N PHE A 48 -8.71 2.68 5.66
CA PHE A 48 -8.62 4.13 5.65
C PHE A 48 -9.99 4.75 5.93
N ALA A 49 -10.11 5.55 6.99
CA ALA A 49 -11.37 6.18 7.39
C ALA A 49 -11.91 7.15 6.33
N GLU A 50 -11.03 7.76 5.54
CA GLU A 50 -11.38 8.70 4.48
C GLU A 50 -11.79 8.04 3.15
N TYR A 51 -11.73 6.72 3.06
CA TYR A 51 -11.97 5.95 1.83
C TYR A 51 -13.28 6.34 1.16
N THR A 52 -14.38 6.32 1.92
CA THR A 52 -15.73 6.59 1.40
C THR A 52 -15.89 7.98 0.80
N ARG A 53 -15.10 8.97 1.24
CA ARG A 53 -15.22 10.38 0.81
C ARG A 53 -14.21 10.77 -0.27
N SER A 54 -13.04 10.12 -0.28
CA SER A 54 -11.87 10.61 -1.04
C SER A 54 -11.32 9.62 -2.05
N TYR A 55 -11.74 8.36 -2.00
CA TYR A 55 -11.18 7.31 -2.84
C TYR A 55 -11.39 7.57 -4.32
N ASP A 56 -12.63 7.82 -4.76
CA ASP A 56 -12.92 7.97 -6.20
C ASP A 56 -12.13 9.12 -6.83
N ARG A 57 -12.08 10.27 -6.15
CA ARG A 57 -11.26 11.42 -6.60
C ARG A 57 -9.77 11.08 -6.66
N SER A 58 -9.27 10.36 -5.66
CA SER A 58 -7.86 9.95 -5.61
C SER A 58 -7.55 8.91 -6.69
N LEU A 59 -8.46 7.97 -6.94
CA LEU A 59 -8.33 6.93 -7.96
C LEU A 59 -8.37 7.54 -9.37
N GLU A 60 -9.25 8.51 -9.62
CA GLU A 60 -9.29 9.23 -10.88
C GLU A 60 -7.97 9.97 -11.14
N GLN A 61 -7.45 10.70 -10.15
CA GLN A 61 -6.15 11.37 -10.28
C GLN A 61 -5.02 10.35 -10.53
N PHE A 62 -5.01 9.26 -9.78
CA PHE A 62 -4.04 8.18 -9.93
C PHE A 62 -4.06 7.62 -11.36
N LYS A 63 -5.24 7.31 -11.90
CA LYS A 63 -5.42 6.82 -13.27
C LYS A 63 -5.07 7.87 -14.34
N ARG A 64 -5.32 9.16 -14.08
CA ARG A 64 -4.96 10.25 -15.01
C ARG A 64 -3.45 10.43 -15.11
N ALA A 65 -2.74 10.37 -13.98
CA ALA A 65 -1.28 10.49 -13.96
C ALA A 65 -0.58 9.24 -14.52
N LEU A 66 -0.97 8.06 -14.04
CA LEU A 66 -0.33 6.81 -14.45
C LEU A 66 -0.81 6.31 -15.82
N GLY A 67 -2.03 6.64 -16.22
CA GLY A 67 -2.69 6.07 -17.39
C GLY A 67 -3.36 4.73 -17.08
N ASN A 68 -4.49 4.48 -17.73
CA ASN A 68 -5.34 3.31 -17.46
C ASN A 68 -4.64 1.97 -17.67
N GLU A 69 -3.81 1.87 -18.72
CA GLU A 69 -3.12 0.62 -19.04
C GLU A 69 -2.07 0.27 -17.97
N ARG A 70 -1.20 1.22 -17.61
CA ARG A 70 -0.20 1.03 -16.53
C ARG A 70 -0.90 0.73 -15.20
N TYR A 71 -2.02 1.40 -14.89
CA TYR A 71 -2.83 1.09 -13.72
C TYR A 71 -3.33 -0.36 -13.72
N GLN A 72 -3.92 -0.82 -14.83
CA GLN A 72 -4.43 -2.20 -14.92
C GLN A 72 -3.32 -3.23 -14.75
N ARG A 73 -2.16 -3.00 -15.38
CA ARG A 73 -0.98 -3.86 -15.23
C ARG A 73 -0.49 -3.91 -13.79
N LEU A 74 -0.39 -2.75 -13.13
CA LEU A 74 0.00 -2.65 -11.73
C LEU A 74 -0.96 -3.41 -10.81
N MET A 75 -2.28 -3.22 -10.99
CA MET A 75 -3.31 -3.92 -10.20
C MET A 75 -3.34 -5.42 -10.47
N ALA A 76 -2.96 -5.86 -11.68
CA ALA A 76 -2.80 -7.27 -12.03
C ALA A 76 -1.50 -7.88 -11.47
N GLY A 77 -0.74 -7.15 -10.64
CA GLY A 77 0.53 -7.58 -10.07
C GLY A 77 1.70 -7.56 -11.07
N GLN A 78 1.49 -7.06 -12.29
CA GLN A 78 2.52 -7.00 -13.30
C GLN A 78 3.50 -5.85 -13.01
N THR A 79 4.70 -5.99 -13.57
CA THR A 79 5.72 -4.95 -13.45
C THR A 79 5.41 -3.80 -14.42
N ILE A 80 5.42 -2.57 -13.92
CA ILE A 80 5.31 -1.35 -14.71
C ILE A 80 6.61 -0.55 -14.64
N GLN A 81 6.85 0.29 -15.65
CA GLN A 81 7.93 1.28 -15.62
C GLN A 81 7.37 2.64 -15.21
N VAL A 82 8.04 3.28 -14.24
CA VAL A 82 7.78 4.63 -13.76
C VAL A 82 9.13 5.35 -13.71
N GLY A 83 9.35 6.27 -14.64
CA GLY A 83 10.69 6.80 -14.91
C GLY A 83 11.68 5.67 -15.24
N GLU A 84 12.80 5.61 -14.51
CA GLU A 84 13.81 4.55 -14.63
C GLU A 84 13.54 3.32 -13.73
N ARG A 85 12.50 3.37 -12.89
CA ARG A 85 12.20 2.33 -11.90
C ARG A 85 11.18 1.33 -12.42
N ARG A 86 11.39 0.06 -12.05
CA ARG A 86 10.43 -1.03 -12.29
C ARG A 86 9.67 -1.34 -11.00
N LEU A 87 8.37 -1.13 -11.01
CA LEU A 87 7.49 -1.31 -9.86
C LEU A 87 6.55 -2.51 -10.08
N SER A 88 6.33 -3.33 -9.04
CA SER A 88 5.31 -4.39 -9.05
C SER A 88 4.62 -4.49 -7.68
N LEU A 89 3.32 -4.77 -7.68
CA LEU A 89 2.55 -5.00 -6.44
C LEU A 89 2.65 -6.44 -5.93
N GLY A 90 3.22 -7.36 -6.71
CA GLY A 90 3.35 -8.78 -6.31
C GLY A 90 4.08 -8.96 -4.98
N GLY A 91 5.03 -8.09 -4.65
CA GLY A 91 5.70 -8.10 -3.34
C GLY A 91 4.87 -7.57 -2.17
N MET A 92 3.80 -6.81 -2.42
CA MET A 92 2.86 -6.30 -1.40
C MET A 92 1.74 -7.30 -1.11
N GLN A 93 1.13 -7.88 -2.14
CA GLN A 93 -0.10 -8.69 -1.98
C GLN A 93 0.14 -10.06 -1.35
N ASP A 94 1.27 -10.73 -1.62
CA ASP A 94 1.58 -12.04 -1.02
C ASP A 94 1.76 -12.01 0.51
N ARG A 95 2.00 -10.84 1.10
CA ARG A 95 2.36 -10.71 2.52
C ARG A 95 1.21 -10.29 3.43
N ASP A 96 0.15 -9.70 2.87
CA ASP A 96 -1.08 -9.40 3.61
C ASP A 96 -1.97 -10.65 3.82
N VAL A 97 -1.75 -11.72 3.03
CA VAL A 97 -2.48 -13.00 3.19
C VAL A 97 -1.91 -13.87 4.32
N ALA A 98 -0.67 -13.63 4.75
CA ALA A 98 0.02 -14.42 5.77
C ALA A 98 -0.36 -14.04 7.22
N ALA A 99 -1.24 -13.06 7.42
CA ALA A 99 -1.65 -12.56 8.73
C ALA A 99 -2.99 -13.14 9.23
N LYS A 100 -3.38 -14.35 8.80
CA LYS A 100 -4.62 -15.01 9.23
C LYS A 100 -4.35 -16.29 10.01
#